data_AF-A0A6N9V281-F1
#
_entry.id   AF-A0A6N9V281-F1
#
_cell.length_a   1.000
_cell.length_b   1.000
_cell.length_c   1.000
_cell.angle_alpha   90.00
_cell.angle_beta   90.00
_cell.angle_gamma   90.00
#
_symmetry.space_group_name_H-M   'P 1'
#
loop_
_entity.id
_entity.type
_entity.pdbx_description
1 polymer ?
#
loop_
_entity_poly.entity_id
_entity_poly.type
_entity_poly.pdbx_seq_one_letter_code
_entity_poly.pdbx_strand_id
1 'polypeptide(L)'
;MPEDFVVGVSTASYQIEGAAAEEGKGPSIWDTFCAEPGRIRNGETGEVACDHYHRSKEDVALIRELGVDSYRFSISWPRVMP
;
A
#
# COMPACT_ATOMS: atom_id res chain seq x y z
N MET A 1 -28.54 -7.15 -3.50
CA MET A 1 -28.11 -5.76 -3.24
C MET A 1 -28.86 -4.86 -4.21
N PRO A 2 -28.96 -3.53 -4.01
CA PRO A 2 -29.35 -2.62 -5.08
C PRO A 2 -28.58 -2.93 -6.37
N GLU A 3 -29.20 -2.76 -7.54
CA GLU A 3 -28.55 -3.08 -8.83
C GLU A 3 -27.28 -2.24 -9.06
N ASP A 4 -27.21 -1.07 -8.44
CA ASP A 4 -26.09 -0.12 -8.48
C ASP A 4 -25.13 -0.26 -7.29
N PHE A 5 -25.25 -1.31 -6.49
CA PHE A 5 -24.36 -1.52 -5.37
C PHE A 5 -22.96 -1.94 -5.85
N VAL A 6 -21.94 -1.18 -5.43
CA VAL A 6 -20.53 -1.43 -5.78
C VAL A 6 -19.85 -2.25 -4.68
N VAL A 7 -19.39 -3.45 -5.02
CA VAL A 7 -18.51 -4.26 -4.16
C VAL A 7 -17.06 -3.96 -4.53
N GLY A 8 -16.20 -3.82 -3.52
CA GLY A 8 -14.80 -3.51 -3.77
C GLY A 8 -13.86 -4.05 -2.71
N VAL A 9 -12.57 -3.97 -3.04
CA VAL A 9 -11.46 -4.23 -2.13
C VAL A 9 -10.67 -2.95 -1.88
N SER A 10 -9.94 -2.89 -0.77
CA SER A 10 -9.19 -1.69 -0.43
C SER A 10 -7.85 -1.97 0.25
N THR A 11 -6.91 -1.06 0.03
CA THR A 11 -5.55 -1.09 0.57
C THR A 11 -5.12 0.31 1.01
N ALA A 12 -4.01 0.41 1.73
CA ALA A 12 -3.32 1.67 2.01
C ALA A 12 -1.85 1.58 1.60
N SER A 13 -1.33 2.64 0.98
CA SER A 13 -0.02 2.69 0.33
C SER A 13 1.10 2.10 1.19
N TYR A 14 1.33 2.61 2.40
CA TYR A 14 2.42 2.14 3.27
C TYR A 14 2.31 0.65 3.64
N GLN A 15 1.10 0.09 3.64
CA GLN A 15 0.88 -1.32 4.00
C GLN A 15 1.23 -2.29 2.88
N ILE A 16 1.22 -1.85 1.62
CA ILE A 16 1.37 -2.75 0.47
C ILE A 16 2.48 -2.35 -0.51
N GLU A 17 2.80 -1.06 -0.67
CA GLU A 17 3.71 -0.57 -1.71
C GLU A 17 5.13 -1.10 -1.56
N GLY A 18 5.73 -0.96 -0.37
CA GLY A 18 7.17 -1.14 -0.22
C GLY A 18 7.95 -0.04 -0.91
N ALA A 19 9.16 -0.38 -1.40
CA ALA A 19 10.06 0.52 -2.13
C ALA A 19 10.28 1.85 -1.39
N ALA A 20 10.46 1.78 -0.06
CA ALA A 20 10.28 2.92 0.84
C ALA A 20 11.26 4.07 0.63
N ALA A 21 12.40 3.82 -0.03
CA ALA A 21 13.44 4.80 -0.35
C ALA A 21 13.78 4.84 -1.86
N GLU A 22 12.90 4.32 -2.70
CA GLU A 22 13.10 4.28 -4.16
C GLU A 22 12.43 5.45 -4.87
N GLU A 23 12.97 5.80 -6.04
CA GLU A 23 12.42 6.81 -6.97
C GLU A 23 12.06 8.16 -6.32
N GLY A 24 12.81 8.56 -5.29
CA GLY A 24 12.66 9.87 -4.64
C GLY A 24 11.57 9.94 -3.58
N LYS A 25 11.02 8.81 -3.11
CA LYS A 25 10.11 8.80 -1.94
C LYS A 25 10.81 9.36 -0.69
N GLY A 26 10.22 10.39 -0.08
CA GLY A 26 10.61 10.86 1.26
C GLY A 26 10.13 9.92 2.38
N PRO A 27 10.72 10.01 3.60
CA PRO A 27 10.25 9.25 4.75
C PRO A 27 8.88 9.76 5.23
N SER A 28 7.96 8.84 5.50
CA SER A 28 6.71 9.11 6.19
C SER A 28 6.90 9.05 7.72
N ILE A 29 5.89 9.51 8.47
CA ILE A 29 5.87 9.33 9.93
C ILE A 29 5.91 7.86 10.35
N TRP A 30 5.40 6.95 9.50
CA TRP A 30 5.41 5.52 9.77
C TRP A 30 6.80 4.90 9.56
N ASP A 31 7.59 5.41 8.62
CA ASP A 31 8.99 4.98 8.44
C ASP A 31 9.78 5.27 9.74
N THR A 32 9.63 6.47 10.31
CA THR A 32 10.26 6.84 11.59
C THR A 32 9.71 6.02 12.76
N PHE A 33 8.39 5.85 12.86
CA PHE A 33 7.76 5.14 13.96
C PHE A 33 8.15 3.65 14.00
N CYS A 34 8.21 2.99 12.84
CA CYS A 34 8.60 1.58 12.74
C CYS A 34 10.08 1.35 13.06
N ALA A 35 10.95 2.33 12.82
CA ALA A 35 12.38 2.23 13.10
C ALA A 35 12.72 2.26 14.61
N GLU A 36 11.81 2.74 15.45
CA GLU A 36 11.98 2.76 16.90
C GLU A 36 11.78 1.35 17.51
N PRO A 37 12.78 0.80 18.25
CA PRO A 37 12.66 -0.52 18.86
C PRO A 37 11.45 -0.66 19.79
N GLY A 38 10.68 -1.73 19.62
CA GLY A 38 9.51 -2.04 20.46
C GLY A 38 8.22 -1.30 20.12
N ARG A 39 8.21 -0.42 19.10
CA ARG A 39 6.97 0.21 18.61
C ARG A 39 6.08 -0.75 17.82
N ILE A 40 6.70 -1.64 17.06
CA ILE A 40 6.03 -2.69 16.29
C ILE A 40 6.25 -4.02 17.01
N ARG A 41 5.18 -4.80 17.18
CA ARG A 41 5.18 -6.06 17.96
C ARG A 41 6.35 -6.99 17.63
N ASN A 42 6.69 -7.10 16.34
CA ASN A 42 7.77 -7.94 15.82
C ASN A 42 8.94 -7.14 15.22
N GLY A 43 8.93 -5.80 15.35
CA GLY A 43 9.94 -4.93 14.72
C GLY A 43 9.86 -4.86 13.19
N GLU A 44 8.73 -5.21 12.60
CA GLU A 44 8.50 -5.17 11.15
C GLU A 44 8.37 -3.73 10.63
N THR A 45 8.78 -3.51 9.38
CA THR A 45 8.73 -2.20 8.71
C THR A 45 7.96 -2.29 7.38
N GLY A 46 7.61 -1.13 6.83
CA GLY A 46 7.01 -1.00 5.49
C GLY A 46 8.03 -0.94 4.35
N GLU A 47 9.30 -1.31 4.58
CA GLU A 47 10.38 -1.17 3.59
C GLU A 47 10.09 -1.96 2.31
N VAL A 48 9.67 -3.22 2.45
CA VAL A 48 9.30 -4.12 1.35
C VAL A 48 7.79 -4.33 1.26
N ALA A 49 7.11 -4.51 2.40
CA ALA A 49 5.68 -4.79 2.48
C ALA A 49 5.25 -5.93 1.54
N CYS A 50 4.28 -5.70 0.64
CA CYS A 50 3.85 -6.66 -0.38
C CYS A 50 4.55 -6.45 -1.74
N ASP A 51 5.46 -5.47 -1.83
CA ASP A 51 6.14 -5.10 -3.08
C ASP A 51 5.15 -4.67 -4.20
N HIS A 52 4.00 -4.11 -3.82
CA HIS A 52 2.98 -3.64 -4.76
C HIS A 52 3.50 -2.53 -5.66
N TYR A 53 4.54 -1.78 -5.24
CA TYR A 53 5.17 -0.76 -6.07
C TYR A 53 5.64 -1.35 -7.42
N HIS A 54 6.34 -2.49 -7.37
CA HIS A 54 6.83 -3.18 -8.56
C HIS A 54 5.79 -4.11 -9.17
N ARG A 55 4.91 -4.69 -8.35
CA ARG A 55 3.97 -5.76 -8.74
C ARG A 55 2.55 -5.29 -9.00
N SER A 56 2.29 -3.98 -8.99
CA SER A 56 0.94 -3.41 -9.15
C SER A 56 0.16 -3.95 -10.36
N LYS A 57 0.82 -4.24 -11.48
CA LYS A 57 0.19 -4.84 -12.66
C LYS A 57 -0.35 -6.24 -12.41
N GLU A 58 0.39 -7.06 -11.67
CA GLU A 58 0.00 -8.42 -11.28
C GLU A 58 -1.18 -8.36 -10.30
N ASP A 59 -1.09 -7.48 -9.30
CA ASP A 59 -2.13 -7.33 -8.29
C ASP A 59 -3.45 -6.80 -8.87
N VAL A 60 -3.38 -5.85 -9.82
CA VAL A 60 -4.58 -5.36 -10.54
C VAL A 60 -5.19 -6.47 -11.40
N ALA A 61 -4.38 -7.34 -12.00
CA ALA A 61 -4.89 -8.50 -12.73
C ALA A 61 -5.62 -9.48 -11.79
N LEU A 62 -5.06 -9.74 -10.60
CA LEU A 62 -5.71 -10.57 -9.57
C LEU A 62 -7.03 -9.95 -9.08
N ILE A 63 -7.08 -8.63 -8.87
CA ILE A 63 -8.31 -7.93 -8.49
C ILE A 63 -9.38 -8.03 -9.58
N ARG A 64 -8.97 -7.96 -10.85
CA ARG A 64 -9.88 -8.20 -11.99
C ARG A 64 -10.41 -9.63 -11.99
N GLU A 65 -9.56 -10.62 -11.76
CA GLU A 65 -9.96 -12.03 -11.68
C GLU A 65 -10.89 -12.32 -10.50
N LEU A 66 -10.72 -11.60 -9.39
CA LEU A 66 -11.62 -11.66 -8.23
C LEU A 66 -13.06 -11.20 -8.57
N GLY A 67 -13.23 -10.39 -9.62
CA GLY A 67 -14.55 -9.99 -10.11
C GLY A 67 -15.25 -8.93 -9.27
N VAL A 68 -14.49 -8.08 -8.57
CA VAL A 68 -15.04 -6.93 -7.83
C VAL A 68 -15.20 -5.70 -8.71
N ASP A 69 -16.15 -4.84 -8.36
CA ASP A 69 -16.50 -3.65 -9.14
C ASP A 69 -15.51 -2.50 -8.94
N SER A 70 -14.83 -2.45 -7.80
CA SER A 70 -13.93 -1.34 -7.46
C SER A 70 -12.70 -1.75 -6.65
N TYR A 71 -11.64 -0.97 -6.83
CA TYR A 71 -10.42 -1.03 -6.03
C TYR A 71 -10.11 0.35 -5.47
N ARG A 72 -10.11 0.47 -4.13
CA ARG A 72 -9.74 1.69 -3.42
C ARG A 72 -8.34 1.58 -2.85
N PHE A 73 -7.42 2.42 -3.31
CA PHE A 73 -6.07 2.56 -2.76
C PHE A 73 -5.82 4.00 -2.29
N SER A 74 -4.81 4.21 -1.45
CA SER A 74 -4.33 5.54 -1.07
C SER A 74 -3.04 5.89 -1.80
N ILE A 75 -2.77 7.18 -1.95
CA ILE A 75 -1.51 7.67 -2.51
C ILE A 75 -0.54 7.97 -1.36
N SER A 76 0.70 7.48 -1.45
CA SER A 76 1.76 7.84 -0.51
C SER A 76 2.16 9.31 -0.67
N TRP A 77 1.76 10.17 0.28
CA TRP A 77 2.06 11.62 0.21
C TRP A 77 3.57 11.93 0.07
N PRO A 78 4.49 11.26 0.79
CA PRO A 78 5.93 11.48 0.61
C PRO A 78 6.49 11.06 -0.75
N ARG A 79 5.74 10.31 -1.58
CA ARG A 79 6.11 10.09 -2.99
C ARG A 79 5.72 11.27 -3.88
N VAL A 80 4.63 11.97 -3.54
CA VAL A 80 4.13 13.12 -4.31
C VAL A 80 4.86 14.40 -3.93
N MET A 81 5.09 14.59 -2.63
CA MET A 81 5.76 15.74 -2.03
C MET A 81 6.80 15.23 -1.02
N PRO A 82 8.02 14.89 -1.50
CA PRO A 82 9.11 14.35 -0.67
C PRO A 82 9.65 15.34 0.37
#